data_AF-A0A8B4BRC4-F1
#
_entry.id   AF-A0A8B4BRC4-F1
#
_cell.length_a   1.000
_cell.length_b   1.000
_cell.length_c   1.000
_cell.angle_alpha   90.00
_cell.angle_beta   90.00
_cell.angle_gamma   90.00
#
_symmetry.space_group_name_H-M   'P 1'
#
loop_
_entity.id
_entity.type
_entity.pdbx_description
1 polymer ?
#
loop_
_entity_poly.entity_id
_entity_poly.type
_entity_poly.pdbx_seq_one_letter_code
_entity_poly.pdbx_strand_id
1 'polypeptide(L)'
;MSVYIGKPVKTLTAHFGKPQRVDPSPYGYDWWVYKKKSAGYFQAGVKNGKVTTIYAVGTRLDVAPFEIGENVEKIYSSILMDTDMTVQTNEGSYRFELSEEDLNIRPLVRLGDIYAQLALDKFSGKLLFIRFMDKNTLTMLHPYEMVYRGVLPQSVPEDDPKWVDVEKANARQIFDLTNIVRERFGLKKLAWNTALSEVAYSHSEDMADGHYFSHVSPKYGDLKERLKDGHVSYTAAGENIAAHYTDGPAAVEGWLNSEGHRKTLLEKDFTHLGVGVYQKYYTQDFIKAP
;
A
#
# COMPACT_ATOMS: atom_id res chain seq x y z
N MET A 1 -17.42 4.05 -4.02
CA MET A 1 -16.45 4.04 -2.90
C MET A 1 -16.22 5.45 -2.37
N SER A 2 -15.85 6.38 -3.25
CA SER A 2 -15.78 7.84 -3.01
C SER A 2 -16.90 8.41 -2.11
N VAL A 3 -18.17 8.01 -2.33
CA VAL A 3 -19.34 8.50 -1.59
C VAL A 3 -19.31 8.28 -0.07
N TYR A 4 -18.48 7.36 0.43
CA TYR A 4 -18.35 7.09 1.86
C TYR A 4 -17.37 8.03 2.56
N ILE A 5 -16.48 8.73 1.84
CA ILE A 5 -15.52 9.65 2.45
C ILE A 5 -16.28 10.78 3.18
N GLY A 6 -15.86 11.07 4.41
CA GLY A 6 -16.49 12.01 5.33
C GLY A 6 -17.78 11.51 6.01
N LYS A 7 -18.32 10.36 5.60
CA LYS A 7 -19.55 9.80 6.19
C LYS A 7 -19.25 9.02 7.48
N PRO A 8 -20.25 8.86 8.39
CA PRO A 8 -20.10 7.97 9.54
C PRO A 8 -19.83 6.53 9.10
N VAL A 9 -18.90 5.84 9.75
CA VAL A 9 -18.55 4.43 9.44
C VAL A 9 -19.76 3.47 9.51
N LYS A 10 -20.81 3.87 10.24
CA LYS A 10 -22.09 3.14 10.28
C LYS A 10 -22.74 3.02 8.89
N THR A 11 -22.56 4.00 8.00
CA THR A 11 -23.10 3.91 6.62
C THR A 11 -22.34 2.85 5.81
N LEU A 12 -21.02 2.78 5.97
CA LEU A 12 -20.18 1.77 5.34
C LEU A 12 -20.53 0.37 5.85
N THR A 13 -20.63 0.19 7.17
CA THR A 13 -20.95 -1.11 7.78
C THR A 13 -22.38 -1.58 7.52
N ALA A 14 -23.33 -0.66 7.31
CA ALA A 14 -24.68 -1.03 6.89
C ALA A 14 -24.67 -1.72 5.51
N HIS A 15 -23.79 -1.30 4.60
CA HIS A 15 -23.66 -1.90 3.27
C HIS A 15 -22.74 -3.13 3.28
N PHE A 16 -21.55 -3.02 3.89
CA PHE A 16 -20.50 -4.03 3.80
C PHE A 16 -20.41 -4.97 5.00
N GLY A 17 -21.20 -4.75 6.06
CA GLY A 17 -21.08 -5.47 7.33
C GLY A 17 -19.88 -5.01 8.15
N LYS A 18 -19.48 -5.81 9.16
CA LYS A 18 -18.28 -5.54 9.96
C LYS A 18 -17.00 -5.85 9.15
N PRO A 19 -15.89 -5.13 9.40
CA PRO A 19 -14.61 -5.46 8.78
C PRO A 19 -14.08 -6.80 9.31
N GLN A 20 -13.27 -7.47 8.50
CA GLN A 20 -12.59 -8.71 8.88
C GLN A 20 -11.41 -8.46 9.81
N ARG A 21 -10.78 -7.28 9.69
CA ARG A 21 -9.64 -6.87 10.50
C ARG A 21 -9.67 -5.36 10.71
N VAL A 22 -9.23 -4.92 11.88
CA VAL A 22 -8.96 -3.51 12.19
C VAL A 22 -7.47 -3.41 12.45
N ASP A 23 -6.80 -2.63 11.63
CA ASP A 23 -5.35 -2.49 11.58
C ASP A 23 -5.00 -1.04 11.96
N PRO A 24 -4.12 -0.78 12.94
CA PRO A 24 -3.70 0.58 13.22
C PRO A 24 -2.93 1.18 12.04
N SER A 25 -3.00 2.50 11.89
CA SER A 25 -2.14 3.25 10.98
C SER A 25 -1.38 4.34 11.74
N PRO A 26 -0.24 4.78 11.19
CA PRO A 26 0.55 5.84 11.81
C PRO A 26 -0.09 7.23 11.66
N TYR A 27 -1.22 7.33 10.96
CA TYR A 27 -1.82 8.58 10.47
C TYR A 27 -3.06 9.03 11.26
N GLY A 28 -3.27 8.44 12.44
CA GLY A 28 -4.37 8.79 13.34
C GLY A 28 -5.76 8.31 12.87
N TYR A 29 -5.79 7.29 12.03
CA TYR A 29 -6.98 6.51 11.69
C TYR A 29 -6.65 5.01 11.74
N ASP A 30 -7.65 4.16 11.92
CA ASP A 30 -7.47 2.70 11.81
C ASP A 30 -8.02 2.21 10.48
N TRP A 31 -7.30 1.30 9.83
CA TRP A 31 -7.74 0.60 8.64
C TRP A 31 -8.77 -0.47 9.00
N TRP A 32 -9.99 -0.29 8.53
CA TRP A 32 -11.04 -1.31 8.56
C TRP A 32 -10.95 -2.09 7.25
N VAL A 33 -10.45 -3.33 7.33
CA VAL A 33 -10.11 -4.16 6.17
C VAL A 33 -11.28 -5.07 5.78
N TYR A 34 -11.69 -4.97 4.52
CA TYR A 34 -12.80 -5.73 3.95
C TYR A 34 -12.33 -6.71 2.89
N LYS A 35 -12.38 -8.00 3.22
CA LYS A 35 -11.96 -9.11 2.33
C LYS A 35 -13.15 -10.02 2.01
N LYS A 36 -14.02 -9.61 1.10
CA LYS A 36 -15.18 -10.44 0.72
C LYS A 36 -15.02 -10.95 -0.70
N LYS A 37 -15.10 -12.27 -0.89
CA LYS A 37 -15.12 -12.90 -2.23
C LYS A 37 -16.17 -12.27 -3.15
N SER A 38 -17.31 -11.81 -2.61
CA SER A 38 -18.38 -11.17 -3.38
C SER A 38 -18.13 -9.68 -3.66
N ALA A 39 -17.63 -8.90 -2.69
CA ALA A 39 -17.49 -7.44 -2.82
C ALA A 39 -16.09 -6.98 -3.28
N GLY A 40 -15.11 -7.88 -3.39
CA GLY A 40 -13.71 -7.52 -3.63
C GLY A 40 -12.96 -7.14 -2.35
N TYR A 41 -11.74 -6.62 -2.52
CA TYR A 41 -10.92 -6.11 -1.43
C TYR A 41 -10.91 -4.59 -1.43
N PHE A 42 -11.18 -4.02 -0.26
CA PHE A 42 -10.86 -2.63 0.06
C PHE A 42 -10.53 -2.50 1.54
N GLN A 43 -9.89 -1.40 1.91
CA GLN A 43 -9.71 -1.00 3.30
C GLN A 43 -10.13 0.46 3.46
N ALA A 44 -10.84 0.76 4.55
CA ALA A 44 -11.34 2.09 4.86
C ALA A 44 -10.65 2.63 6.11
N GLY A 45 -9.99 3.77 6.02
CA GLY A 45 -9.42 4.47 7.16
C GLY A 45 -10.54 5.16 7.95
N VAL A 46 -10.65 4.84 9.24
CA VAL A 46 -11.70 5.34 10.11
C VAL A 46 -11.07 6.15 11.25
N LYS A 47 -11.45 7.42 11.35
CA LYS A 47 -11.06 8.34 12.42
C LYS A 47 -12.29 8.89 13.10
N ASN A 48 -12.37 8.78 14.43
CA ASN A 48 -13.50 9.31 15.22
C ASN A 48 -14.88 8.87 14.66
N GLY A 49 -14.99 7.61 14.24
CA GLY A 49 -16.22 7.04 13.68
C GLY A 49 -16.61 7.54 12.29
N LYS A 50 -15.74 8.26 11.57
CA LYS A 50 -15.94 8.70 10.19
C LYS A 50 -14.90 8.06 9.26
N VAL A 51 -15.30 7.81 8.01
CA VAL A 51 -14.39 7.32 6.98
C VAL A 51 -13.61 8.51 6.41
N THR A 52 -12.28 8.46 6.42
CA THR A 52 -11.41 9.54 5.95
C THR A 52 -10.61 9.16 4.70
N THR A 53 -10.37 7.87 4.49
CA THR A 53 -9.73 7.32 3.30
C THR A 53 -10.31 5.96 2.93
N ILE A 54 -10.29 5.61 1.65
CA ILE A 54 -10.62 4.27 1.16
C ILE A 54 -9.57 3.88 0.11
N TYR A 55 -8.91 2.76 0.34
CA TYR A 55 -8.04 2.11 -0.63
C TYR A 55 -8.78 0.92 -1.26
N ALA A 56 -9.00 0.97 -2.57
CA ALA A 56 -9.83 0.04 -3.32
C ALA A 56 -9.02 -0.69 -4.41
N VAL A 57 -9.20 -2.02 -4.47
CA VAL A 57 -8.43 -2.92 -5.37
C VAL A 57 -9.32 -3.90 -6.13
N GLY A 58 -10.48 -4.26 -5.56
CA GLY A 58 -11.38 -5.23 -6.18
C GLY A 58 -12.08 -4.68 -7.43
N THR A 59 -12.11 -5.47 -8.51
CA THR A 59 -12.80 -5.14 -9.77
C THR A 59 -14.34 -5.11 -9.67
N ARG A 60 -14.90 -5.51 -8.52
CA ARG A 60 -16.34 -5.48 -8.24
C ARG A 60 -16.76 -4.29 -7.37
N LEU A 61 -15.83 -3.39 -7.09
CA LEU A 61 -16.10 -2.18 -6.32
C LEU A 61 -16.53 -1.07 -7.27
N ASP A 62 -17.62 -0.40 -6.92
CA ASP A 62 -17.96 0.88 -7.53
C ASP A 62 -16.93 1.92 -7.08
N VAL A 63 -16.08 2.35 -8.00
CA VAL A 63 -15.05 3.38 -7.80
C VAL A 63 -15.26 4.57 -8.73
N ALA A 64 -16.52 4.85 -9.08
CA ALA A 64 -16.89 5.96 -9.95
C ALA A 64 -16.26 7.31 -9.51
N PRO A 65 -15.84 8.16 -10.47
CA PRO A 65 -16.08 8.04 -11.93
C PRO A 65 -15.14 7.09 -12.68
N PHE A 66 -14.24 6.40 -11.98
CA PHE A 66 -13.26 5.48 -12.56
C PHE A 66 -13.72 4.03 -12.52
N GLU A 67 -12.96 3.16 -13.18
CA GLU A 67 -13.12 1.72 -13.21
C GLU A 67 -11.76 1.02 -13.06
N ILE A 68 -11.60 0.13 -12.07
CA ILE A 68 -10.37 -0.66 -11.93
C ILE A 68 -10.19 -1.54 -13.18
N GLY A 69 -9.04 -1.39 -13.84
CA GLY A 69 -8.70 -2.08 -15.08
C GLY A 69 -8.92 -1.25 -16.35
N GLU A 70 -9.51 -0.05 -16.26
CA GLU A 70 -9.64 0.83 -17.41
C GLU A 70 -8.29 1.38 -17.88
N ASN A 71 -8.23 1.77 -19.16
CA ASN A 71 -7.03 2.30 -19.78
C ASN A 71 -6.82 3.77 -19.38
N VAL A 72 -5.58 4.14 -19.09
CA VAL A 72 -5.15 5.49 -18.75
C VAL A 72 -5.57 6.54 -19.79
N GLU A 73 -5.59 6.20 -21.08
CA GLU A 73 -6.02 7.11 -22.15
C GLU A 73 -7.48 7.56 -21.99
N LYS A 74 -8.36 6.67 -21.51
CA LYS A 74 -9.77 6.99 -21.19
C LYS A 74 -9.84 7.93 -19.98
N ILE A 75 -8.96 7.75 -19.01
CA ILE A 75 -8.90 8.61 -17.83
C ILE A 75 -8.44 10.01 -18.25
N TYR A 76 -7.37 10.11 -19.04
CA TYR A 76 -6.77 11.40 -19.41
C TYR A 76 -7.59 12.17 -20.44
N SER A 77 -8.43 11.49 -21.23
CA SER A 77 -9.38 12.15 -22.12
C SER A 77 -10.63 12.69 -21.42
N SER A 78 -10.93 12.20 -20.21
CA SER A 78 -12.15 12.58 -19.47
C SER A 78 -11.90 13.53 -18.30
N ILE A 79 -10.67 13.63 -17.81
CA ILE A 79 -10.29 14.40 -16.62
C ILE A 79 -9.05 15.21 -16.90
N LEU A 80 -9.09 16.49 -16.52
CA LEU A 80 -7.91 17.35 -16.52
C LEU A 80 -6.96 16.91 -15.40
N MET A 81 -5.71 16.60 -15.77
CA MET A 81 -4.65 16.28 -14.81
C MET A 81 -3.90 17.56 -14.45
N ASP A 82 -3.97 17.93 -13.18
CA ASP A 82 -3.22 19.07 -12.66
C ASP A 82 -1.79 18.62 -12.30
N THR A 83 -0.79 19.43 -12.66
CA THR A 83 0.61 19.21 -12.27
C THR A 83 0.90 19.69 -10.85
N ASP A 84 0.01 20.51 -10.28
CA ASP A 84 0.06 20.90 -8.90
C ASP A 84 -1.35 21.04 -8.31
N MET A 85 -1.46 20.85 -7.00
CA MET A 85 -2.76 20.91 -6.34
C MET A 85 -2.65 21.58 -4.98
N THR A 86 -3.44 22.64 -4.80
CA THR A 86 -3.51 23.36 -3.53
C THR A 86 -4.68 22.87 -2.67
N VAL A 87 -4.38 22.52 -1.42
CA VAL A 87 -5.32 22.07 -0.40
C VAL A 87 -5.33 23.05 0.76
N GLN A 88 -6.52 23.52 1.15
CA GLN A 88 -6.73 24.42 2.28
C GLN A 88 -7.35 23.66 3.46
N THR A 89 -6.64 23.64 4.59
CA THR A 89 -7.14 23.09 5.86
C THR A 89 -7.25 24.22 6.90
N ASN A 90 -7.70 23.88 8.11
CA ASN A 90 -7.71 24.84 9.21
C ASN A 90 -6.29 25.13 9.74
N GLU A 91 -5.32 24.26 9.44
CA GLU A 91 -3.93 24.30 9.92
C GLU A 91 -2.99 25.03 8.95
N GLY A 92 -3.42 25.21 7.69
CA GLY A 92 -2.58 25.84 6.68
C GLY A 92 -3.02 25.61 5.23
N SER A 93 -2.14 26.06 4.34
CA SER A 93 -2.21 25.89 2.88
C SER A 93 -1.09 24.96 2.44
N TYR A 94 -1.43 23.95 1.63
CA TYR A 94 -0.49 22.91 1.18
C TYR A 94 -0.60 22.76 -0.33
N ARG A 95 0.49 22.99 -1.06
CA ARG A 95 0.56 22.82 -2.51
C ARG A 95 1.40 21.59 -2.81
N PHE A 96 0.74 20.56 -3.36
CA PHE A 96 1.39 19.37 -3.88
C PHE A 96 1.89 19.63 -5.29
N GLU A 97 3.10 19.19 -5.60
CA GLU A 97 3.69 19.25 -6.94
C GLU A 97 3.90 17.81 -7.42
N LEU A 98 3.34 17.50 -8.58
CA LEU A 98 3.40 16.16 -9.16
C LEU A 98 4.47 16.16 -10.25
N SER A 99 5.46 15.27 -10.12
CA SER A 99 6.45 15.03 -11.15
C SER A 99 5.84 14.35 -12.37
N GLU A 100 6.58 14.29 -13.50
CA GLU A 100 6.16 13.50 -14.66
C GLU A 100 5.98 12.02 -14.30
N GLU A 101 6.82 11.47 -13.42
CA GLU A 101 6.66 10.10 -12.94
C GLU A 101 5.36 9.94 -12.15
N ASP A 102 5.05 10.87 -11.25
CA ASP A 102 3.80 10.87 -10.49
C ASP A 102 2.58 10.92 -11.41
N LEU A 103 2.61 11.79 -12.42
CA LEU A 103 1.54 11.89 -13.41
C LEU A 103 1.39 10.61 -14.23
N ASN A 104 2.45 9.81 -14.40
CA ASN A 104 2.40 8.58 -15.20
C ASN A 104 1.99 7.34 -14.40
N ILE A 105 2.32 7.26 -13.10
CA ILE A 105 2.11 6.05 -12.30
C ILE A 105 1.12 6.25 -11.14
N ARG A 106 0.94 7.48 -10.67
CA ARG A 106 0.11 7.78 -9.50
C ARG A 106 -0.54 9.18 -9.52
N PRO A 107 -1.23 9.60 -10.60
CA PRO A 107 -1.81 10.94 -10.66
C PRO A 107 -2.85 11.17 -9.57
N LEU A 108 -3.01 12.44 -9.20
CA LEU A 108 -3.93 12.90 -8.16
C LEU A 108 -5.05 13.71 -8.80
N VAL A 109 -6.29 13.29 -8.56
CA VAL A 109 -7.48 13.92 -9.11
C VAL A 109 -8.33 14.49 -7.99
N ARG A 110 -8.78 15.74 -8.15
CA ARG A 110 -9.78 16.33 -7.27
C ARG A 110 -11.19 15.97 -7.71
N LEU A 111 -11.99 15.42 -6.80
CA LEU A 111 -13.40 15.08 -7.02
C LEU A 111 -14.27 15.85 -6.03
N GLY A 112 -14.62 17.09 -6.38
CA GLY A 112 -15.33 18.00 -5.46
C GLY A 112 -14.46 18.32 -4.23
N ASP A 113 -14.90 17.81 -3.07
CA ASP A 113 -14.25 18.03 -1.77
C ASP A 113 -13.30 16.90 -1.33
N ILE A 114 -13.14 15.87 -2.16
CA ILE A 114 -12.25 14.74 -1.90
C ILE A 114 -11.20 14.61 -3.01
N TYR A 115 -10.25 13.72 -2.79
CA TYR A 115 -9.13 13.47 -3.69
C TYR A 115 -9.06 11.99 -4.00
N ALA A 116 -8.69 11.65 -5.23
CA ALA A 116 -8.44 10.29 -5.68
C ALA A 116 -7.01 10.19 -6.21
N GLN A 117 -6.19 9.38 -5.56
CA GLN A 117 -4.88 8.97 -6.08
C GLN A 117 -5.08 7.67 -6.88
N LEU A 118 -4.68 7.69 -8.14
CA LEU A 118 -4.91 6.61 -9.10
C LEU A 118 -3.62 5.84 -9.31
N ALA A 119 -3.49 4.61 -8.82
CA ALA A 119 -2.29 3.81 -9.03
C ALA A 119 -2.36 3.06 -10.37
N LEU A 120 -1.58 3.53 -11.33
CA LEU A 120 -1.52 3.03 -12.70
C LEU A 120 -0.40 1.99 -12.85
N ASP A 121 -0.66 0.96 -13.65
CA ASP A 121 0.34 0.00 -14.10
C ASP A 121 1.11 0.56 -15.30
N LYS A 122 2.35 1.01 -15.09
CA LYS A 122 3.15 1.59 -16.18
C LYS A 122 3.42 0.61 -17.32
N PHE A 123 3.32 -0.69 -17.07
CA PHE A 123 3.56 -1.73 -18.09
C PHE A 123 2.33 -2.00 -18.97
N SER A 124 1.12 -1.87 -18.43
CA SER A 124 -0.12 -2.17 -19.17
C SER A 124 -0.98 -0.95 -19.48
N GLY A 125 -0.67 0.21 -18.89
CA GLY A 125 -1.47 1.42 -19.02
C GLY A 125 -2.82 1.32 -18.34
N LYS A 126 -2.98 0.45 -17.34
CA LYS A 126 -4.26 0.19 -16.67
C LYS A 126 -4.30 0.70 -15.24
N LEU A 127 -5.47 1.15 -14.79
CA LEU A 127 -5.73 1.46 -13.39
C LEU A 127 -5.75 0.20 -12.53
N LEU A 128 -4.83 0.08 -11.57
CA LEU A 128 -4.75 -1.07 -10.67
C LEU A 128 -5.45 -0.83 -9.35
N PHE A 129 -5.21 0.33 -8.74
CA PHE A 129 -5.70 0.66 -7.41
C PHE A 129 -6.15 2.11 -7.36
N ILE A 130 -7.04 2.43 -6.43
CA ILE A 130 -7.49 3.80 -6.19
C ILE A 130 -7.52 4.06 -4.70
N ARG A 131 -6.94 5.18 -4.27
CA ARG A 131 -7.04 5.70 -2.91
C ARG A 131 -7.86 6.99 -2.90
N PHE A 132 -9.07 6.92 -2.36
CA PHE A 132 -9.89 8.11 -2.08
C PHE A 132 -9.53 8.67 -0.71
N MET A 133 -9.41 9.99 -0.59
CA MET A 133 -8.98 10.67 0.64
C MET A 133 -9.76 11.97 0.85
N ASP A 134 -10.06 12.29 2.09
CA ASP A 134 -10.39 13.67 2.46
C ASP A 134 -9.13 14.55 2.47
N LYS A 135 -9.32 15.87 2.52
CA LYS A 135 -8.22 16.83 2.50
C LYS A 135 -7.21 16.64 3.63
N ASN A 136 -7.68 16.32 4.83
CA ASN A 136 -6.82 16.19 6.00
C ASN A 136 -5.96 14.93 5.90
N THR A 137 -6.50 13.85 5.33
CA THR A 137 -5.77 12.61 5.10
C THR A 137 -4.74 12.77 4.01
N LEU A 138 -5.09 13.44 2.90
CA LEU A 138 -4.11 13.76 1.87
C LEU A 138 -2.94 14.59 2.42
N THR A 139 -3.22 15.63 3.21
CA THR A 139 -2.18 16.45 3.86
C THR A 139 -1.36 15.66 4.88
N MET A 140 -1.98 14.75 5.63
CA MET A 140 -1.28 13.89 6.59
C MET A 140 -0.35 12.88 5.92
N LEU A 141 -0.76 12.33 4.78
CA LEU A 141 0.06 11.35 4.04
C LEU A 141 1.16 12.01 3.21
N HIS A 142 0.90 13.23 2.76
CA HIS A 142 1.75 14.05 1.90
C HIS A 142 2.55 13.23 0.85
N PRO A 143 1.85 12.50 -0.05
CA PRO A 143 2.47 11.46 -0.89
C PRO A 143 3.29 11.99 -2.08
N TYR A 144 3.36 13.31 -2.24
CA TYR A 144 4.08 14.02 -3.30
C TYR A 144 4.94 15.12 -2.69
N GLU A 145 5.82 15.73 -3.49
CA GLU A 145 6.50 16.94 -3.07
C GLU A 145 5.48 18.02 -2.68
N MET A 146 5.76 18.75 -1.59
CA MET A 146 4.78 19.64 -0.99
C MET A 146 5.44 20.90 -0.44
N VAL A 147 4.92 22.05 -0.88
CA VAL A 147 5.20 23.36 -0.29
C VAL A 147 4.03 23.74 0.61
N TYR A 148 4.29 24.25 1.82
CA TYR A 148 3.23 24.59 2.75
C TYR A 148 3.43 25.93 3.47
N ARG A 149 2.33 26.51 3.93
CA ARG A 149 2.27 27.63 4.88
C ARG A 149 1.33 27.24 6.02
N GLY A 150 1.85 27.16 7.24
CA GLY A 150 1.11 26.72 8.43
C GLY A 150 1.80 25.56 9.13
N VAL A 151 1.03 24.71 9.81
CA VAL A 151 1.56 23.55 10.56
C VAL A 151 1.63 22.33 9.64
N LEU A 152 2.78 21.66 9.56
CA LEU A 152 2.90 20.39 8.85
C LEU A 152 2.35 19.25 9.72
N PRO A 153 1.27 18.55 9.33
CA PRO A 153 0.81 17.39 10.09
C PRO A 153 1.91 16.32 10.16
N GLN A 154 2.09 15.73 11.34
CA GLN A 154 3.06 14.67 11.57
C GLN A 154 2.30 13.36 11.83
N SER A 155 2.80 12.27 11.26
CA SER A 155 2.42 10.92 11.70
C SER A 155 2.95 10.67 13.11
N VAL A 156 2.49 9.60 13.73
CA VAL A 156 3.16 9.10 14.93
C VAL A 156 4.65 8.82 14.60
N PRO A 157 5.58 9.06 15.54
CA PRO A 157 7.00 8.77 15.34
C PRO A 157 7.31 7.28 15.19
N GLU A 158 8.35 6.94 14.43
CA GLU A 158 8.72 5.54 14.14
C GLU A 158 9.36 4.80 15.33
N ASP A 159 9.75 5.54 16.38
CA ASP A 159 10.24 5.02 17.66
C ASP A 159 9.12 4.86 18.73
N ASP A 160 7.88 5.25 18.41
CA ASP A 160 6.74 5.03 19.31
C ASP A 160 6.48 3.52 19.44
N PRO A 161 6.30 2.97 20.66
CA PRO A 161 6.04 1.54 20.86
C PRO A 161 4.83 0.98 20.09
N LYS A 162 3.90 1.84 19.67
CA LYS A 162 2.74 1.46 18.84
C LYS A 162 3.13 1.07 17.41
N TRP A 163 4.36 1.36 16.97
CA TRP A 163 4.83 0.98 15.63
C TRP A 163 4.82 -0.51 15.40
N VAL A 164 5.06 -1.30 16.44
CA VAL A 164 5.01 -2.77 16.36
C VAL A 164 3.67 -3.27 15.82
N ASP A 165 2.56 -2.62 16.18
CA ASP A 165 1.25 -3.01 15.66
C ASP A 165 1.00 -2.47 14.24
N VAL A 166 1.54 -1.30 13.91
CA VAL A 166 1.52 -0.72 12.54
C VAL A 166 2.32 -1.58 11.56
N GLU A 167 3.49 -2.07 11.97
CA GLU A 167 4.35 -2.98 11.23
C GLU A 167 3.64 -4.30 10.90
N LYS A 168 3.06 -4.94 11.93
CA LYS A 168 2.26 -6.16 11.76
C LYS A 168 1.05 -5.94 10.84
N ALA A 169 0.38 -4.81 10.97
CA ALA A 169 -0.72 -4.42 10.11
C ALA A 169 -0.27 -4.27 8.65
N ASN A 170 0.81 -3.51 8.39
CA ASN A 170 1.39 -3.33 7.07
C ASN A 170 1.80 -4.67 6.45
N ALA A 171 2.48 -5.55 7.20
CA ALA A 171 2.87 -6.87 6.73
C ALA A 171 1.66 -7.69 6.26
N ARG A 172 0.55 -7.63 7.02
CA ARG A 172 -0.69 -8.32 6.65
C ARG A 172 -1.36 -7.71 5.43
N GLN A 173 -1.42 -6.38 5.33
CA GLN A 173 -1.97 -5.69 4.16
C GLN A 173 -1.17 -6.01 2.89
N ILE A 174 0.16 -5.96 2.95
CA ILE A 174 1.04 -6.32 1.83
C ILE A 174 0.77 -7.76 1.37
N PHE A 175 0.68 -8.72 2.30
CA PHE A 175 0.36 -10.11 1.96
C PHE A 175 -0.99 -10.25 1.25
N ASP A 176 -2.01 -9.56 1.77
CA ASP A 176 -3.35 -9.59 1.19
C ASP A 176 -3.36 -9.01 -0.22
N LEU A 177 -2.78 -7.83 -0.39
CA LEU A 177 -2.69 -7.11 -1.65
C LEU A 177 -1.88 -7.89 -2.69
N THR A 178 -0.77 -8.48 -2.30
CA THR A 178 0.04 -9.35 -3.17
C THR A 178 -0.79 -10.50 -3.72
N ASN A 179 -1.58 -11.17 -2.87
CA ASN A 179 -2.43 -12.27 -3.29
C ASN A 179 -3.60 -11.82 -4.20
N ILE A 180 -4.16 -10.64 -3.96
CA ILE A 180 -5.21 -10.07 -4.83
C ILE A 180 -4.64 -9.76 -6.21
N VAL A 181 -3.43 -9.19 -6.24
CA VAL A 181 -2.74 -8.92 -7.50
C VAL A 181 -2.45 -10.22 -8.23
N ARG A 182 -1.87 -11.22 -7.56
CA ARG A 182 -1.64 -12.54 -8.15
C ARG A 182 -2.90 -13.16 -8.73
N GLU A 183 -4.03 -13.13 -8.02
CA GLU A 183 -5.32 -13.59 -8.55
C GLU A 183 -5.74 -12.84 -9.82
N ARG A 184 -5.57 -11.52 -9.87
CA ARG A 184 -5.89 -10.71 -11.07
C ARG A 184 -5.03 -11.06 -12.28
N PHE A 185 -3.81 -11.53 -12.04
CA PHE A 185 -2.91 -12.04 -13.08
C PHE A 185 -3.09 -13.56 -13.33
N GLY A 186 -4.15 -14.18 -12.81
CA GLY A 186 -4.45 -15.60 -13.03
C GLY A 186 -3.55 -16.57 -12.27
N LEU A 187 -2.81 -16.07 -11.27
CA LEU A 187 -1.88 -16.87 -10.47
C LEU A 187 -2.53 -17.38 -9.19
N LYS A 188 -1.97 -18.47 -8.66
CA LYS A 188 -2.37 -19.02 -7.36
C LYS A 188 -1.97 -18.09 -6.22
N LYS A 189 -2.79 -18.07 -5.17
CA LYS A 189 -2.43 -17.43 -3.90
C LYS A 189 -1.23 -18.12 -3.27
N LEU A 190 -0.40 -17.31 -2.66
CA LEU A 190 0.67 -17.71 -1.77
C LEU A 190 0.11 -17.92 -0.37
N ALA A 191 0.56 -18.99 0.30
CA ALA A 191 0.28 -19.21 1.70
C ALA A 191 1.20 -18.35 2.58
N TRP A 192 0.65 -17.81 3.68
CA TRP A 192 1.47 -17.11 4.66
C TRP A 192 2.43 -18.10 5.33
N ASN A 193 3.71 -17.76 5.41
CA ASN A 193 4.70 -18.54 6.15
C ASN A 193 5.29 -17.69 7.27
N THR A 194 5.07 -18.11 8.52
CA THR A 194 5.48 -17.35 9.71
C THR A 194 6.99 -17.27 9.86
N ALA A 195 7.71 -18.39 9.71
CA ALA A 195 9.18 -18.39 9.82
C ALA A 195 9.82 -17.52 8.73
N LEU A 196 9.28 -17.55 7.52
CA LEU A 196 9.70 -16.68 6.42
C LEU A 196 9.44 -15.20 6.72
N SER A 197 8.31 -14.89 7.36
CA SER A 197 8.00 -13.54 7.81
C SER A 197 8.92 -13.03 8.91
N GLU A 198 9.37 -13.90 9.81
CA GLU A 198 10.36 -13.55 10.84
C GLU A 198 11.71 -13.21 10.18
N VAL A 199 12.15 -13.99 9.19
CA VAL A 199 13.35 -13.69 8.39
C VAL A 199 13.22 -12.34 7.67
N ALA A 200 12.10 -12.11 6.99
CA ALA A 200 11.84 -10.85 6.29
C ALA A 200 11.80 -9.65 7.26
N TYR A 201 11.24 -9.82 8.46
CA TYR A 201 11.18 -8.77 9.48
C TYR A 201 12.59 -8.42 9.96
N SER A 202 13.40 -9.43 10.31
CA SER A 202 14.78 -9.21 10.74
C SER A 202 15.63 -8.55 9.65
N HIS A 203 15.34 -8.80 8.37
CA HIS A 203 16.05 -8.09 7.31
C HIS A 203 15.61 -6.63 7.18
N SER A 204 14.32 -6.32 7.34
CA SER A 204 13.84 -4.93 7.42
C SER A 204 14.45 -4.18 8.61
N GLU A 205 14.53 -4.82 9.77
CA GLU A 205 15.19 -4.28 10.97
C GLU A 205 16.69 -4.04 10.74
N ASP A 206 17.40 -5.01 10.17
CA ASP A 206 18.83 -4.89 9.87
C ASP A 206 19.13 -3.76 8.88
N MET A 207 18.31 -3.57 7.85
CA MET A 207 18.44 -2.44 6.92
C MET A 207 18.23 -1.09 7.61
N ALA A 208 17.21 -1.00 8.47
CA ALA A 208 16.89 0.23 9.20
C ALA A 208 18.00 0.63 10.18
N ASP A 209 18.39 -0.30 11.05
CA ASP A 209 19.38 -0.09 12.11
C ASP A 209 20.80 0.03 11.54
N GLY A 210 21.09 -0.71 10.47
CA GLY A 210 22.37 -0.70 9.78
C GLY A 210 22.55 0.44 8.77
N HIS A 211 21.51 1.26 8.55
CA HIS A 211 21.49 2.40 7.62
C HIS A 211 21.93 2.02 6.20
N TYR A 212 21.44 0.89 5.69
CA TYR A 212 21.73 0.42 4.34
C TYR A 212 20.46 -0.11 3.67
N PHE A 213 20.46 -0.20 2.35
CA PHE A 213 19.35 -0.76 1.58
C PHE A 213 19.89 -1.70 0.50
N SER A 214 19.81 -3.01 0.75
CA SER A 214 20.42 -4.05 -0.10
C SER A 214 19.84 -5.43 0.22
N HIS A 215 19.72 -6.27 -0.81
CA HIS A 215 19.39 -7.70 -0.66
C HIS A 215 20.44 -8.51 0.12
N VAL A 216 21.66 -7.97 0.26
CA VAL A 216 22.77 -8.61 0.98
C VAL A 216 23.05 -7.82 2.24
N SER A 217 22.87 -8.49 3.38
CA SER A 217 23.24 -7.96 4.69
C SER A 217 24.76 -8.04 4.88
N PRO A 218 25.42 -6.95 5.32
CA PRO A 218 26.82 -7.00 5.74
C PRO A 218 27.09 -7.96 6.91
N LYS A 219 26.05 -8.28 7.71
CA LYS A 219 26.15 -9.12 8.91
C LYS A 219 25.61 -10.54 8.70
N TYR A 220 24.50 -10.67 7.99
CA TYR A 220 23.72 -11.92 7.88
C TYR A 220 23.76 -12.55 6.47
N GLY A 221 24.49 -11.94 5.53
CA GLY A 221 24.63 -12.46 4.17
C GLY A 221 23.40 -12.21 3.28
N ASP A 222 23.33 -12.95 2.19
CA ASP A 222 22.25 -12.89 1.21
C ASP A 222 20.98 -13.62 1.71
N LEU A 223 19.92 -13.61 0.89
CA LEU A 223 18.66 -14.27 1.21
C LEU A 223 18.83 -15.76 1.55
N LYS A 224 19.69 -16.49 0.84
CA LYS A 224 19.92 -17.92 1.09
C LYS A 224 20.54 -18.14 2.47
N GLU A 225 21.51 -17.32 2.86
CA GLU A 225 22.06 -17.37 4.22
C GLU A 225 20.99 -17.07 5.26
N ARG A 226 20.23 -15.98 5.10
CA ARG A 226 19.15 -15.61 6.04
C ARG A 226 18.07 -16.69 6.17
N LEU A 227 17.64 -17.30 5.06
CA LEU A 227 16.66 -18.38 5.06
C LEU A 227 17.19 -19.66 5.73
N LYS A 228 18.48 -19.97 5.54
CA LYS A 228 19.14 -21.10 6.20
C LYS A 228 19.18 -20.90 7.71
N ASP A 229 19.54 -19.71 8.16
CA ASP A 229 19.60 -19.36 9.58
C ASP A 229 18.20 -19.35 10.23
N GLY A 230 17.18 -18.91 9.48
CA GLY A 230 15.77 -19.03 9.87
C GLY A 230 15.18 -20.44 9.74
N HIS A 231 15.98 -21.45 9.40
CA HIS A 231 15.56 -22.84 9.20
C HIS A 231 14.39 -23.01 8.20
N VAL A 232 14.32 -22.14 7.18
CA VAL A 232 13.29 -22.18 6.14
C VAL A 232 13.72 -23.10 4.99
N SER A 233 12.93 -24.16 4.74
CA SER A 233 13.17 -25.10 3.63
C SER A 233 12.49 -24.63 2.34
N TYR A 234 13.20 -24.66 1.22
CA TYR A 234 12.70 -24.22 -0.08
C TYR A 234 13.46 -24.87 -1.26
N THR A 235 12.84 -24.89 -2.44
CA THR A 235 13.50 -25.27 -3.71
C THR A 235 13.77 -24.09 -4.63
N ALA A 236 13.09 -22.96 -4.42
CA ALA A 236 13.34 -21.67 -5.06
C ALA A 236 12.94 -20.55 -4.09
N ALA A 237 13.64 -19.40 -4.14
CA ALA A 237 13.36 -18.24 -3.31
C ALA A 237 13.54 -16.94 -4.11
N GLY A 238 12.90 -15.86 -3.67
CA GLY A 238 13.06 -14.52 -4.21
C GLY A 238 12.67 -13.47 -3.19
N GLU A 239 13.15 -12.25 -3.35
CA GLU A 239 12.94 -11.16 -2.40
C GLU A 239 12.58 -9.86 -3.12
N ASN A 240 11.67 -9.10 -2.51
CA ASN A 240 11.45 -7.70 -2.82
C ASN A 240 11.69 -6.87 -1.56
N ILE A 241 12.42 -5.77 -1.67
CA ILE A 241 12.63 -4.80 -0.58
C ILE A 241 12.13 -3.42 -1.00
N ALA A 242 11.65 -2.64 -0.03
CA ALA A 242 11.23 -1.25 -0.21
C ALA A 242 11.51 -0.47 1.07
N ALA A 243 11.77 0.84 0.93
CA ALA A 243 11.98 1.72 2.07
C ALA A 243 11.26 3.06 1.86
N HIS A 244 10.87 3.72 2.95
CA HIS A 244 10.33 5.08 3.00
C HIS A 244 9.02 5.33 2.25
N TYR A 245 8.34 4.27 1.79
CA TYR A 245 6.96 4.37 1.32
C TYR A 245 6.02 4.76 2.47
N THR A 246 4.96 5.48 2.12
CA THR A 246 3.92 5.92 3.06
C THR A 246 3.33 4.75 3.84
N ASP A 247 2.94 3.67 3.17
CA ASP A 247 2.40 2.48 3.82
C ASP A 247 2.60 1.23 2.98
N GLY A 248 2.21 0.07 3.51
CA GLY A 248 2.26 -1.21 2.82
C GLY A 248 1.57 -1.22 1.45
N PRO A 249 0.35 -0.67 1.30
CA PRO A 249 -0.27 -0.52 -0.02
C PRO A 249 0.60 0.25 -1.04
N ALA A 250 1.21 1.36 -0.63
CA ALA A 250 2.11 2.12 -1.51
C ALA A 250 3.38 1.32 -1.89
N ALA A 251 3.93 0.52 -0.97
CA ALA A 251 5.07 -0.37 -1.28
C ALA A 251 4.71 -1.43 -2.34
N VAL A 252 3.49 -2.01 -2.26
CA VAL A 252 3.01 -2.97 -3.27
C VAL A 252 2.86 -2.32 -4.65
N GLU A 253 2.36 -1.10 -4.70
CA GLU A 253 2.30 -0.32 -5.95
C GLU A 253 3.69 -0.09 -6.55
N GLY A 254 4.65 0.31 -5.70
CA GLY A 254 6.05 0.50 -6.10
C GLY A 254 6.69 -0.77 -6.66
N TRP A 255 6.54 -1.91 -6.00
CA TRP A 255 7.03 -3.20 -6.50
C TRP A 255 6.39 -3.59 -7.83
N LEU A 256 5.09 -3.35 -8.01
CA LEU A 256 4.42 -3.66 -9.27
C LEU A 256 4.88 -2.80 -10.44
N ASN A 257 5.30 -1.57 -10.17
CA ASN A 257 5.84 -0.65 -11.15
C ASN A 257 7.37 -0.75 -11.31
N SER A 258 8.02 -1.76 -10.73
CA SER A 258 9.44 -2.07 -10.94
C SER A 258 9.59 -3.43 -11.62
N GLU A 259 10.29 -3.51 -12.75
CA GLU A 259 10.31 -4.73 -13.57
C GLU A 259 10.87 -5.95 -12.81
N GLY A 260 11.97 -5.76 -12.08
CA GLY A 260 12.59 -6.82 -11.27
C GLY A 260 11.64 -7.30 -10.17
N HIS A 261 11.12 -6.37 -9.37
CA HIS A 261 10.21 -6.71 -8.27
C HIS A 261 8.88 -7.32 -8.74
N ARG A 262 8.37 -6.84 -9.87
CA ARG A 262 7.16 -7.36 -10.51
C ARG A 262 7.36 -8.81 -10.96
N LYS A 263 8.52 -9.15 -11.54
CA LYS A 263 8.84 -10.54 -11.92
C LYS A 263 8.79 -11.46 -10.70
N THR A 264 9.39 -11.07 -9.58
CA THR A 264 9.32 -11.82 -8.32
C THR A 264 7.88 -11.97 -7.80
N LEU A 265 7.13 -10.87 -7.75
CA LEU A 265 5.75 -10.85 -7.24
C LEU A 265 4.81 -11.75 -8.07
N LEU A 266 5.03 -11.81 -9.39
CA LEU A 266 4.24 -12.59 -10.34
C LEU A 266 4.86 -13.94 -10.74
N GLU A 267 5.91 -14.39 -10.05
CA GLU A 267 6.51 -15.70 -10.32
C GLU A 267 5.50 -16.81 -9.95
N LYS A 268 5.22 -17.68 -10.93
CA LYS A 268 4.17 -18.71 -10.87
C LYS A 268 4.54 -19.86 -9.93
N ASP A 269 5.83 -20.12 -9.76
CA ASP A 269 6.32 -21.30 -9.06
C ASP A 269 6.40 -21.10 -7.54
N PHE A 270 6.32 -19.84 -7.06
CA PHE A 270 6.21 -19.57 -5.63
C PHE A 270 4.88 -20.05 -5.05
N THR A 271 4.96 -20.52 -3.81
CA THR A 271 3.86 -21.16 -3.08
C THR A 271 3.58 -20.49 -1.74
N HIS A 272 4.59 -19.84 -1.16
CA HIS A 272 4.50 -19.15 0.13
C HIS A 272 5.10 -17.76 0.04
N LEU A 273 4.63 -16.89 0.94
CA LEU A 273 5.10 -15.53 1.12
C LEU A 273 5.24 -15.27 2.63
N GLY A 274 6.42 -14.78 3.03
CA GLY A 274 6.63 -14.09 4.28
C GLY A 274 6.76 -12.60 4.00
N VAL A 275 6.08 -11.79 4.79
CA VAL A 275 6.24 -10.34 4.79
C VAL A 275 6.73 -9.89 6.16
N GLY A 276 7.76 -9.06 6.16
CA GLY A 276 8.29 -8.38 7.32
C GLY A 276 8.30 -6.87 7.09
N VAL A 277 8.02 -6.12 8.14
CA VAL A 277 8.05 -4.67 8.13
C VAL A 277 8.66 -4.22 9.44
N TYR A 278 9.65 -3.33 9.38
CA TYR A 278 10.21 -2.66 10.53
C TYR A 278 10.29 -1.17 10.19
N GLN A 279 9.62 -0.33 10.97
CA GLN A 279 9.43 1.08 10.64
C GLN A 279 8.91 1.26 9.20
N LYS A 280 9.63 2.00 8.35
CA LYS A 280 9.32 2.15 6.92
C LYS A 280 10.21 1.31 6.00
N TYR A 281 10.76 0.21 6.50
CA TYR A 281 11.41 -0.82 5.69
C TYR A 281 10.45 -2.00 5.53
N TYR A 282 10.30 -2.47 4.30
CA TYR A 282 9.35 -3.51 3.92
C TYR A 282 10.07 -4.59 3.13
N THR A 283 9.91 -5.85 3.53
CA THR A 283 10.50 -7.01 2.84
C THR A 283 9.43 -8.04 2.52
N GLN A 284 9.41 -8.53 1.28
CA GLN A 284 8.66 -9.70 0.85
C GLN A 284 9.65 -10.82 0.50
N ASP A 285 9.60 -11.93 1.23
CA ASP A 285 10.33 -13.14 0.90
C ASP A 285 9.38 -14.20 0.35
N PHE A 286 9.68 -14.67 -0.84
CA PHE A 286 8.89 -15.66 -1.56
C PHE A 286 9.63 -16.99 -1.59
N ILE A 287 8.92 -18.10 -1.42
CA ILE A 287 9.51 -19.43 -1.60
C ILE A 287 8.59 -20.38 -2.38
N LYS A 288 9.23 -21.32 -3.07
CA LYS A 288 8.64 -22.61 -3.43
C LYS A 288 9.00 -23.60 -2.33
N ALA A 289 8.01 -24.00 -1.53
CA ALA A 289 8.18 -25.06 -0.55
C ALA A 289 8.46 -26.41 -1.26
N PRO A 290 9.24 -27.31 -0.63
CA PRO A 290 9.56 -28.62 -1.20
C PRO A 290 8.35 -29.52 -1.42
#